data_AF-A0A2T5HMF6-F1
#
_entry.id   AF-A0A2T5HMF6-F1
#
_cell.length_a   1.000
_cell.length_b   1.000
_cell.length_c   1.000
_cell.angle_alpha   90.00
_cell.angle_beta   90.00
_cell.angle_gamma   90.00
#
_symmetry.space_group_name_H-M   'P 1'
#
loop_
_entity.id
_entity.type
_entity.pdbx_description
1 polymer ?
#
loop_
_entity_poly.entity_id
_entity_poly.type
_entity_poly.pdbx_seq_one_letter_code
_entity_poly.pdbx_strand_id
1 'polypeptide(L)'
;MQALERDDWKCVQCGERRRLEIDHIEPVRDRPDLAYSLANLQTLCGRCHASKTRQEVGWKPLPPERQEWRDLLRDMQHKPQQKRG
;
A
#
# COMPACT_ATOMS: atom_id res chain seq x y z
N MET A 1 -20.04 3.52 -7.37
CA MET A 1 -19.38 3.13 -8.64
C MET A 1 -18.84 4.32 -9.42
N GLN A 2 -19.29 5.55 -9.14
CA GLN A 2 -18.91 6.78 -9.87
C GLN A 2 -17.40 7.03 -10.02
N ALA A 3 -16.58 6.76 -8.99
CA ALA A 3 -15.13 6.93 -9.09
C ALA A 3 -14.49 5.93 -10.06
N LEU A 4 -14.93 4.67 -10.07
CA LEU A 4 -14.44 3.64 -10.99
C LEU A 4 -14.77 3.99 -12.44
N GLU A 5 -15.98 4.48 -12.68
CA GLU A 5 -16.43 4.89 -14.01
C GLU A 5 -15.66 6.12 -14.52
N ARG A 6 -15.49 7.14 -13.67
CA ARG A 6 -14.68 8.33 -13.98
C ARG A 6 -13.24 7.97 -14.32
N ASP A 7 -12.66 7.02 -13.59
CA ASP A 7 -11.26 6.62 -13.73
C ASP A 7 -11.06 5.52 -14.79
N ASP A 8 -12.08 5.24 -15.62
CA ASP A 8 -12.05 4.23 -16.69
C ASP A 8 -11.59 2.83 -16.20
N TRP A 9 -12.05 2.47 -15.00
CA TRP A 9 -11.70 1.22 -14.31
C TRP A 9 -10.19 0.98 -14.28
N LYS A 10 -9.42 2.04 -14.03
CA LYS A 10 -7.96 2.02 -13.95
C LYS A 10 -7.47 2.72 -12.71
N CYS A 11 -6.34 2.23 -12.20
CA CYS A 11 -5.54 2.95 -11.23
C CYS A 11 -5.08 4.28 -11.84
N VAL A 12 -5.43 5.41 -11.24
CA VAL A 12 -5.06 6.74 -11.74
C VAL A 12 -3.55 7.00 -11.68
N GLN A 13 -2.82 6.24 -10.86
CA GLN A 13 -1.37 6.38 -10.69
C GLN A 13 -0.55 5.53 -11.67
N CYS A 14 -1.03 4.34 -12.06
CA CYS A 14 -0.22 3.40 -12.86
C CYS A 14 -0.96 2.68 -14.00
N GLY A 15 -2.28 2.88 -14.15
CA GLY A 15 -3.08 2.28 -15.23
C GLY A 15 -3.42 0.79 -15.07
N GLU A 16 -3.03 0.13 -13.98
CA GLU A 16 -3.47 -1.24 -13.66
C GLU A 16 -5.00 -1.30 -13.54
N ARG A 17 -5.61 -2.41 -13.96
CA ARG A 17 -7.07 -2.61 -13.99
C ARG A 17 -7.56 -3.67 -13.00
N ARG A 18 -6.65 -4.36 -12.32
CA ARG A 18 -6.95 -5.45 -11.39
C ARG A 18 -6.83 -4.98 -9.95
N ARG A 19 -7.66 -5.57 -9.07
CA ARG A 19 -7.65 -5.34 -7.61
C ARG A 19 -7.65 -3.84 -7.29
N LEU A 20 -8.63 -3.14 -7.88
CA LEU A 20 -8.84 -1.73 -7.69
C LEU A 20 -9.58 -1.48 -6.39
N GLU A 21 -9.20 -0.39 -5.73
CA GLU A 21 -9.73 0.09 -4.47
C GLU A 21 -10.04 1.57 -4.62
N ILE A 22 -11.05 2.05 -3.89
CA ILE A 22 -11.36 3.48 -3.82
C ILE A 22 -10.63 4.06 -2.61
N ASP A 23 -9.80 5.05 -2.87
CA ASP A 23 -8.98 5.75 -1.90
C ASP A 23 -9.40 7.22 -1.79
N HIS A 24 -9.18 7.82 -0.62
CA HIS A 24 -9.42 9.24 -0.40
C HIS A 24 -8.13 10.02 -0.66
N ILE A 25 -8.14 11.02 -1.55
CA ILE A 25 -6.98 11.87 -1.84
C ILE A 25 -6.53 12.58 -0.55
N GLU A 26 -7.46 13.24 0.13
CA GLU A 26 -7.29 13.75 1.50
C GLU A 26 -7.91 12.75 2.49
N PRO A 27 -7.15 12.23 3.48
CA PRO A 27 -7.66 11.27 4.45
C PRO A 27 -8.87 11.79 5.24
N VAL A 28 -9.84 10.91 5.49
CA VAL A 28 -11.06 11.24 6.25
C VAL A 28 -10.76 11.81 7.65
N ARG A 29 -9.66 11.37 8.28
CA ARG A 29 -9.22 11.91 9.59
C ARG A 29 -8.89 13.41 9.55
N ASP A 30 -8.45 13.90 8.38
CA ASP A 30 -8.00 15.28 8.19
C ASP A 30 -9.11 16.10 7.53
N ARG A 31 -9.92 15.48 6.65
CA ARG A 31 -11.02 16.10 5.89
C ARG A 31 -12.31 15.26 5.89
N PRO A 32 -13.00 15.16 7.04
CA PRO A 32 -14.25 14.40 7.12
C PRO A 32 -15.36 15.02 6.25
N ASP A 33 -15.31 16.34 6.02
CA ASP A 33 -16.21 17.08 5.14
C ASP A 33 -16.15 16.61 3.67
N LEU A 34 -15.01 16.05 3.25
CA LEU A 34 -14.80 15.58 1.89
C LEU A 34 -14.94 14.06 1.73
N ALA A 35 -15.33 13.32 2.77
CA ALA A 35 -15.31 11.85 2.77
C ALA A 35 -16.09 11.22 1.60
N TYR A 36 -17.17 11.84 1.15
CA TYR A 36 -18.01 11.34 0.05
C TYR A 36 -17.95 12.19 -1.21
N SER A 37 -17.10 13.22 -1.24
CA SER A 37 -16.92 14.06 -2.42
C SER A 37 -16.22 13.24 -3.50
N LEU A 38 -16.85 13.10 -4.67
CA LEU A 38 -16.22 12.41 -5.79
C LEU A 38 -14.86 13.03 -6.15
N ALA A 39 -14.70 14.35 -5.98
CA ALA A 39 -13.43 15.04 -6.21
C ALA A 39 -12.32 14.64 -5.22
N ASN A 40 -12.68 14.09 -4.06
CA ASN A 40 -11.74 13.58 -3.06
C ASN A 40 -11.55 12.04 -3.13
N LEU A 41 -12.27 11.36 -4.03
CA LEU A 41 -12.09 9.92 -4.24
C LEU A 41 -11.23 9.66 -5.47
N GLN A 42 -10.37 8.64 -5.41
CA GLN A 42 -9.56 8.16 -6.54
C GLN A 42 -9.50 6.63 -6.59
N THR A 43 -9.44 6.08 -7.79
CA THR A 43 -9.24 4.64 -8.00
C THR A 43 -7.76 4.30 -7.99
N LEU A 44 -7.33 3.42 -7.08
CA LEU A 44 -5.95 2.94 -7.00
C LEU A 44 -5.89 1.41 -7.02
N CYS A 45 -4.79 0.85 -7.53
CA CYS A 45 -4.48 -0.56 -7.28
C CYS A 45 -3.86 -0.72 -5.88
N GLY A 46 -3.96 -1.92 -5.29
CA GLY A 46 -3.45 -2.16 -3.92
C GLY A 46 -1.97 -1.80 -3.70
N ARG A 47 -1.11 -1.90 -4.72
CA ARG A 47 0.31 -1.45 -4.62
C ARG A 47 0.41 0.07 -4.45
N CYS A 48 -0.29 0.82 -5.29
CA CYS A 48 -0.27 2.29 -5.26
C CYS A 48 -0.94 2.80 -3.99
N HIS A 49 -2.06 2.20 -3.59
CA HIS A 49 -2.74 2.54 -2.34
C HIS A 49 -1.83 2.30 -1.12
N ALA A 50 -1.20 1.11 -1.01
CA ALA A 50 -0.27 0.82 0.08
C ALA A 50 0.93 1.78 0.11
N SER A 51 1.44 2.20 -1.06
CA SER A 51 2.50 3.20 -1.16
C SER A 51 2.06 4.56 -0.59
N LYS A 52 0.86 5.02 -0.95
CA LYS A 52 0.27 6.26 -0.42
C LYS A 52 0.08 6.15 1.10
N THR A 53 -0.57 5.10 1.59
CA THR A 53 -0.80 4.91 3.03
C THR A 53 0.50 4.94 3.83
N ARG A 54 1.58 4.31 3.32
CA ARG A 54 2.90 4.36 3.98
C ARG A 54 3.44 5.78 4.12
N GLN A 55 3.22 6.63 3.13
CA GLN A 55 3.61 8.04 3.19
C GLN A 55 2.76 8.80 4.20
N GLU A 56 1.44 8.59 4.20
CA GLU A 56 0.47 9.29 5.08
C GLU A 56 0.61 8.95 6.56
N VAL A 57 0.96 7.71 6.89
CA VAL A 57 1.21 7.29 8.27
C VAL A 57 2.63 7.62 8.72
N GLY A 58 3.46 8.22 7.86
CA GLY A 58 4.84 8.54 8.14
C GLY A 58 5.65 7.28 8.46
N TRP A 59 5.47 6.21 7.70
CA TRP A 59 6.16 4.95 7.94
C TRP A 59 7.67 5.17 7.96
N LYS A 60 8.30 4.86 9.09
CA LYS A 60 9.74 4.91 9.26
C LYS A 60 10.31 3.49 9.14
N PRO A 61 11.50 3.33 8.52
CA PRO A 61 12.20 2.06 8.59
C PRO A 61 12.45 1.68 10.05
N LEU A 62 12.66 0.38 10.32
CA LEU A 62 13.04 -0.02 11.67
C LEU A 62 14.38 0.64 12.05
N PRO A 63 14.59 0.99 13.33
CA PRO A 63 15.89 1.36 13.83
C PRO A 63 16.95 0.30 13.44
N PRO A 64 18.21 0.68 13.17
CA PRO A 64 19.25 -0.24 12.68
C PRO A 64 19.37 -1.51 13.52
N GLU A 65 19.41 -1.39 14.85
CA GLU A 65 19.51 -2.54 15.76
C GLU A 65 18.37 -3.54 15.60
N ARG A 66 17.13 -3.06 15.38
CA ARG A 66 15.97 -3.93 15.13
C ARG A 66 15.98 -4.51 13.73
N GLN A 67 16.55 -3.81 12.76
CA GLN A 67 16.74 -4.32 11.42
C GLN A 67 17.71 -5.51 11.45
N GLU A 68 18.86 -5.34 12.09
CA GLU A 68 19.88 -6.39 12.26
C GLU A 68 19.32 -7.63 12.97
N TRP A 69 18.59 -7.45 14.07
CA TRP A 69 17.98 -8.58 14.78
C TRP A 69 16.98 -9.35 13.93
N ARG A 70 16.17 -8.64 13.13
CA ARG A 70 15.23 -9.26 12.20
C ARG A 70 15.95 -10.04 11.09
N ASP A 71 17.04 -9.50 10.57
CA ASP A 71 17.82 -10.14 9.52
C ASP A 71 18.53 -11.39 10.06
N LEU A 72 19.11 -11.32 11.27
CA LEU A 72 19.65 -12.47 11.99
C LEU A 72 18.61 -13.59 12.16
N LEU A 73 17.41 -13.27 12.64
CA LEU A 73 16.35 -14.28 12.83
C LEU A 73 15.93 -14.94 11.51
N ARG A 74 15.89 -14.16 10.42
CA ARG A 74 15.56 -14.69 9.10
C ARG A 74 16.61 -15.69 8.64
N ASP A 75 17.88 -15.37 8.83
CA ASP A 75 19.00 -16.25 8.46
C ASP A 75 19.00 -17.53 9.29
N MET A 76 18.71 -17.44 10.59
CA MET A 76 18.58 -18.62 11.46
C MET A 76 17.41 -19.55 11.06
N GLN A 77 16.36 -19.02 10.42
CA GLN A 77 15.22 -19.80 9.95
C GLN A 77 15.49 -20.54 8.63
N HIS A 78 16.57 -20.24 7.92
CA HIS A 78 16.97 -20.99 6.73
C HIS A 78 17.57 -22.35 7.12
N LYS A 79 16.78 -23.42 6.97
CA LYS A 79 17.31 -24.80 6.97
C LYS A 79 18.04 -25.06 5.64
N PRO A 80 19.34 -25.39 5.65
CA PRO A 80 19.99 -25.86 4.43
C PRO A 80 19.32 -27.16 3.99
N GLN A 81 18.83 -27.22 2.76
CA GLN A 81 18.35 -28.47 2.17
C GLN A 81 19.54 -29.42 2.03
N GLN A 82 19.59 -30.49 2.83
CA GLN A 82 20.55 -31.57 2.62
C GLN A 82 20.28 -32.17 1.23
N LYS A 83 21.24 -32.03 0.32
CA LYS A 83 21.25 -32.77 -0.94
C LYS A 83 21.33 -34.26 -0.58
N ARG A 84 20.26 -35.01 -0.84
CA ARG A 84 20.27 -36.47 -0.79
C ARG A 84 21.14 -36.96 -1.95
N GLY A 85 22.27 -37.59 -1.62
CA GLY A 85 23.10 -38.33 -2.57
C GLY A 85 22.47 -39.67 -2.92
#